data_AF-A0A284RQW9-F1
#
_entry.id   AF-A0A284RQW9-F1
#
_cell.length_a   1.000
_cell.length_b   1.000
_cell.length_c   1.000
_cell.angle_alpha   90.00
_cell.angle_beta   90.00
_cell.angle_gamma   90.00
#
_symmetry.space_group_name_H-M   'P 1'
#
loop_
_entity.id
_entity.type
_entity.pdbx_description
1 polymer ?
#
loop_
_entity_poly.entity_id
_entity_poly.type
_entity_poly.pdbx_seq_one_letter_code
_entity_poly.pdbx_strand_id
1 'polypeptide(L)'
;MREAATAATNRNIPTKSQGAWARQRPQSIEFSHGDLKVHNNRDTYIHRTRNITIASRKAASTNPNLFRLLPPFALQGGQYQLVLKNAIRCEPDRLSQVWVADVRKHNDESSWGCVVLKLQSACVEELVYNALQDIQGCTVPYFYGKHALTLPNGEPTRVNLLEYIEGQTLAELHDTYPAHRTTPLEPKQYCELLKKLKYLYVPAMQGIHEINDRRVVLRDLKPENIMITPSASNQVVFIDFGHAFLNAPEEFVKSYPNPLRMASCVIKCCRQHDNDVKKWAKKCLSPDLQPPIPVPL
;
A
#
# COMPACT_ATOMS: atom_id res chain seq x y z
N MET A 1 79.06 4.34 12.87
CA MET A 1 78.77 5.73 12.44
C MET A 1 77.95 5.70 11.17
N ARG A 2 76.64 5.97 11.26
CA ARG A 2 75.83 6.78 10.33
C ARG A 2 74.36 6.57 10.67
N GLU A 3 73.71 7.69 10.91
CA GLU A 3 72.30 7.88 11.18
C GLU A 3 71.45 7.50 9.96
N ALA A 4 70.24 7.01 10.21
CA ALA A 4 69.10 7.26 9.32
C ALA A 4 67.83 7.28 10.17
N ALA A 5 67.23 8.46 10.23
CA ALA A 5 66.01 8.78 10.95
C ALA A 5 64.77 8.18 10.24
N THR A 6 63.86 7.59 11.03
CA THR A 6 62.53 7.19 10.55
C THR A 6 61.53 8.27 10.98
N ALA A 7 61.05 9.05 10.01
CA ALA A 7 60.03 10.06 10.21
C ALA A 7 58.66 9.41 10.45
N ALA A 8 58.02 9.76 11.55
CA ALA A 8 56.64 9.40 11.86
C ALA A 8 55.67 10.38 11.18
N THR A 9 54.93 9.93 10.16
CA THR A 9 53.76 10.66 9.65
C THR A 9 52.53 10.28 10.46
N ASN A 10 52.19 11.17 11.39
CA ASN A 10 50.97 11.17 12.18
C ASN A 10 49.81 11.70 11.30
N ARG A 11 48.97 10.82 10.75
CA ARG A 11 47.74 11.23 10.05
C ARG A 11 46.61 11.33 11.08
N ASN A 12 46.37 12.56 11.54
CA ASN A 12 45.16 12.94 12.24
C ASN A 12 43.93 12.67 11.35
N ILE A 13 43.05 11.78 11.80
CA ILE A 13 41.69 11.63 11.26
C ILE A 13 40.84 12.72 11.93
N PRO A 14 40.20 13.64 11.18
CA PRO A 14 39.30 14.61 11.77
C PRO A 14 38.04 13.90 12.24
N THR A 15 37.79 13.93 13.56
CA THR A 15 36.48 13.64 14.13
C THR A 15 35.47 14.66 13.58
N LYS A 16 34.54 14.20 12.75
CA LYS A 16 33.41 15.02 12.30
C LYS A 16 32.58 15.43 13.51
N SER A 17 32.60 16.73 13.79
CA SER A 17 31.70 17.42 14.69
C SER A 17 30.24 17.12 14.31
N GLN A 18 29.45 16.70 15.30
CA GLN A 18 28.00 16.63 15.21
C GLN A 18 27.45 18.05 14.98
N GLY A 19 27.15 18.37 13.74
CA GLY A 19 26.39 19.56 13.38
C GLY A 19 24.94 19.35 13.79
N ALA A 20 24.49 20.12 14.78
CA ALA A 20 23.09 20.26 15.12
C ALA A 20 22.34 20.89 13.93
N TRP A 21 21.63 20.06 13.15
CA TRP A 21 20.65 20.55 12.19
C TRP A 21 19.40 20.97 12.96
N ALA A 22 19.28 22.27 13.15
CA ALA A 22 18.01 22.89 13.51
C ALA A 22 16.96 22.43 12.48
N ARG A 23 15.88 21.80 12.97
CA ARG A 23 14.73 21.43 12.15
C ARG A 23 14.20 22.70 11.49
N GLN A 24 14.45 22.88 10.20
CA GLN A 24 13.67 23.82 9.41
C GLN A 24 12.22 23.33 9.46
N ARG A 25 11.35 24.19 10.00
CA ARG A 25 9.91 23.93 10.06
C ARG A 25 9.38 23.81 8.63
N PRO A 26 8.46 22.87 8.35
CA PRO A 26 7.67 22.92 7.14
C PRO A 26 6.96 24.28 7.09
N GLN A 27 7.13 25.02 6.00
CA GLN A 27 6.31 26.20 5.74
C GLN A 27 4.89 25.68 5.45
N SER A 28 3.98 25.89 6.40
CA SER A 28 2.55 25.73 6.17
C SER A 28 2.10 26.82 5.21
N ILE A 29 1.54 26.42 4.07
CA ILE A 29 0.89 27.34 3.13
C ILE A 29 -0.44 27.75 3.79
N GLU A 30 -0.48 28.95 4.37
CA GLU A 30 -1.71 29.58 4.84
C GLU A 30 -2.48 30.16 3.64
N PHE A 31 -3.78 29.85 3.55
CA PHE A 31 -4.67 30.40 2.54
C PHE A 31 -5.71 31.31 3.21
N SER A 32 -5.78 32.57 2.78
CA SER A 32 -6.73 33.56 3.28
C SER A 32 -7.95 33.76 2.36
N HIS A 33 -9.10 33.48 2.98
CA HIS A 33 -10.42 34.11 2.93
C HIS A 33 -11.39 34.04 1.73
N GLY A 34 -12.61 33.63 2.11
CA GLY A 34 -13.90 33.65 1.43
C GLY A 34 -14.96 32.93 2.30
N ASP A 35 -15.22 33.48 3.49
CA ASP A 35 -16.32 33.23 4.46
C ASP A 35 -16.70 31.81 4.92
N LEU A 36 -16.09 31.38 6.03
CA LEU A 36 -16.81 30.84 7.21
C LEU A 36 -15.97 31.14 8.47
N LYS A 37 -16.46 31.98 9.37
CA LYS A 37 -15.79 32.26 10.66
C LYS A 37 -15.95 31.05 11.60
N VAL A 38 -14.84 30.42 11.97
CA VAL A 38 -14.76 29.51 13.14
C VAL A 38 -13.56 29.92 13.99
N HIS A 39 -13.80 30.08 15.29
CA HIS A 39 -12.82 30.53 16.27
C HIS A 39 -11.64 29.57 16.46
N ASN A 40 -10.49 30.17 16.80
CA ASN A 40 -9.21 29.55 17.10
C ASN A 40 -9.30 28.37 18.08
N ASN A 41 -9.03 27.17 17.58
CA ASN A 41 -8.27 26.15 18.29
C ASN A 41 -7.54 25.28 17.26
N ARG A 42 -6.32 24.85 17.59
CA ARG A 42 -5.26 24.35 16.68
C ARG A 42 -5.53 23.05 15.91
N ASP A 43 -6.79 22.62 15.75
CA ASP A 43 -7.16 21.38 15.05
C ASP A 43 -8.37 21.56 14.10
N THR A 44 -8.63 22.76 13.59
CA THR A 44 -9.70 22.99 12.60
C THR A 44 -9.25 22.55 11.20
N TYR A 45 -9.34 21.24 10.95
CA TYR A 45 -9.47 20.75 9.58
C TYR A 45 -10.75 21.37 9.00
N ILE A 46 -10.61 22.28 8.04
CA ILE A 46 -11.75 22.77 7.27
C ILE A 46 -12.39 21.53 6.63
N HIS A 47 -13.59 21.17 7.07
CA HIS A 47 -14.40 20.11 6.48
C HIS A 47 -14.75 20.50 5.05
N ARG A 48 -13.86 20.14 4.12
CA ARG A 48 -14.10 20.36 2.69
C ARG A 48 -14.97 19.22 2.20
N THR A 49 -16.14 19.59 1.72
CA THR A 49 -17.10 18.67 1.14
C THR A 49 -17.14 18.83 -0.38
N ARG A 50 -17.26 17.73 -1.10
CA ARG A 50 -17.38 17.75 -2.58
C ARG A 50 -18.43 16.76 -3.04
N ASN A 51 -19.32 17.21 -3.93
CA ASN A 51 -20.32 16.35 -4.55
C ASN A 51 -19.68 15.52 -5.67
N ILE A 52 -19.97 14.22 -5.68
CA ILE A 52 -19.57 13.28 -6.72
C ILE A 52 -20.76 12.41 -7.12
N THR A 53 -20.72 11.86 -8.32
CA THR A 53 -21.67 10.84 -8.75
C THR A 53 -20.97 9.49 -8.82
N ILE A 54 -21.45 8.51 -8.08
CA ILE A 54 -20.94 7.12 -8.10
C ILE A 54 -21.94 6.28 -8.90
N ALA A 55 -21.45 5.51 -9.87
CA ALA A 55 -22.29 4.57 -10.61
C ALA A 55 -22.63 3.36 -9.74
N SER A 56 -23.86 2.85 -9.86
CA SER A 56 -24.26 1.58 -9.22
C SER A 56 -23.38 0.43 -9.73
N ARG A 57 -22.99 -0.46 -8.80
CA ARG A 57 -22.25 -1.68 -9.08
C ARG A 57 -23.03 -2.90 -8.60
N LYS A 58 -22.99 -3.97 -9.40
CA LYS A 58 -23.43 -5.30 -8.98
C LYS A 58 -22.30 -5.98 -8.22
N ALA A 59 -22.62 -6.67 -7.12
CA ALA A 59 -21.65 -7.52 -6.44
C ALA A 59 -21.16 -8.63 -7.38
N ALA A 60 -19.86 -8.96 -7.33
CA ALA A 60 -19.32 -10.11 -8.02
C ALA A 60 -20.00 -11.38 -7.46
N SER A 61 -20.68 -12.16 -8.31
CA SER A 61 -21.64 -13.17 -7.86
C SER A 61 -21.03 -14.51 -7.44
N THR A 62 -19.73 -14.61 -7.16
CA THR A 62 -19.05 -15.92 -7.21
C THR A 62 -18.62 -16.52 -5.88
N ASN A 63 -18.51 -15.77 -4.77
CA ASN A 63 -18.44 -16.37 -3.43
C ASN A 63 -18.56 -15.28 -2.33
N PRO A 64 -19.69 -15.15 -1.61
CA PRO A 64 -19.85 -14.08 -0.62
C PRO A 64 -18.84 -14.15 0.54
N ASN A 65 -18.19 -15.30 0.74
CA ASN A 65 -17.18 -15.47 1.79
C ASN A 65 -15.78 -14.98 1.40
N LEU A 66 -15.53 -14.73 0.11
CA LEU A 66 -14.23 -14.25 -0.39
C LEU A 66 -14.23 -12.76 -0.70
N PHE A 67 -15.39 -12.21 -1.07
CA PHE A 67 -15.51 -10.80 -1.45
C PHE A 67 -15.99 -9.95 -0.27
N ARG A 68 -15.31 -8.82 -0.06
CA ARG A 68 -15.78 -7.76 0.80
C ARG A 68 -17.08 -7.19 0.23
N LEU A 69 -18.02 -6.90 1.12
CA LEU A 69 -19.32 -6.37 0.74
C LEU A 69 -19.16 -4.96 0.15
N LEU A 70 -19.83 -4.71 -0.96
CA LEU A 70 -19.94 -3.35 -1.49
C LEU A 70 -20.70 -2.48 -0.48
N PRO A 71 -20.20 -1.27 -0.17
CA PRO A 71 -20.93 -0.35 0.69
C PRO A 71 -22.23 0.09 0.00
N PRO A 72 -23.26 0.49 0.78
CA PRO A 72 -24.56 0.86 0.22
C PRO A 72 -24.50 1.93 -0.88
N PHE A 73 -23.56 2.88 -0.78
CA PHE A 73 -23.38 3.92 -1.80
C PHE A 73 -22.94 3.35 -3.16
N ALA A 74 -22.15 2.29 -3.17
CA ALA A 74 -21.68 1.67 -4.40
C ALA A 74 -22.75 0.78 -5.03
N LEU A 75 -23.64 0.18 -4.22
CA LEU A 75 -24.76 -0.62 -4.70
C LEU A 75 -25.86 0.25 -5.33
N GLN A 76 -26.21 1.35 -4.67
CA GLN A 76 -27.32 2.20 -5.11
C GLN A 76 -26.90 3.15 -6.24
N GLY A 77 -25.65 3.62 -6.21
CA GLY A 77 -25.23 4.74 -7.04
C GLY A 77 -25.99 6.03 -6.71
N GLY A 78 -25.59 7.13 -7.36
CA GLY A 78 -26.21 8.44 -7.17
C GLY A 78 -25.22 9.51 -6.74
N GLN A 79 -25.76 10.62 -6.21
CA GLN A 79 -24.98 11.77 -5.79
C GLN A 79 -24.62 11.68 -4.31
N TYR A 80 -23.33 11.79 -4.02
CA TYR A 80 -22.76 11.69 -2.69
C TYR A 80 -21.84 12.87 -2.41
N GLN A 81 -21.69 13.18 -1.13
CA GLN A 81 -20.76 14.16 -0.63
C GLN A 81 -19.53 13.44 -0.04
N LEU A 82 -18.35 13.77 -0.51
CA LEU A 82 -17.08 13.32 0.07
C LEU A 82 -16.61 14.33 1.11
N VAL A 83 -16.39 13.87 2.34
CA VAL A 83 -15.81 14.66 3.43
C VAL A 83 -14.41 14.14 3.72
N LEU A 84 -13.39 14.93 3.40
CA LEU A 84 -12.00 14.53 3.65
C LEU A 84 -11.76 14.38 5.16
N LYS A 85 -11.20 13.23 5.56
CA LYS A 85 -10.86 12.90 6.95
C LYS A 85 -9.36 13.09 7.20
N ASN A 86 -8.55 12.18 6.68
CA ASN A 86 -7.11 12.12 6.95
C ASN A 86 -6.32 11.95 5.66
N ALA A 87 -5.13 12.53 5.58
CA ALA A 87 -4.13 12.16 4.58
C ALA A 87 -3.41 10.88 5.02
N ILE A 88 -3.32 9.88 4.14
CA ILE A 88 -2.61 8.62 4.42
C ILE A 88 -1.15 8.73 4.01
N ARG A 89 -0.89 9.30 2.83
CA ARG A 89 0.47 9.55 2.32
C ARG A 89 0.54 10.95 1.73
N CYS A 90 1.48 11.71 2.27
CA CYS A 90 1.94 12.98 1.74
C CYS A 90 3.45 12.85 1.57
N GLU A 91 3.89 12.38 0.41
CA GLU A 91 5.31 12.44 0.06
C GLU A 91 5.55 13.79 -0.64
N PRO A 92 6.32 14.72 -0.03
CA PRO A 92 6.49 16.09 -0.54
C PRO A 92 6.99 16.14 -1.99
N ASP A 93 7.74 15.12 -2.39
CA ASP A 93 8.41 15.04 -3.69
C ASP A 93 7.65 14.18 -4.71
N ARG A 94 6.50 13.60 -4.34
CA ARG A 94 5.66 12.83 -5.28
C ARG A 94 4.38 13.59 -5.59
N LEU A 95 4.03 13.64 -6.88
CA LEU A 95 2.78 14.21 -7.41
C LEU A 95 1.51 13.43 -6.99
N SER A 96 1.62 12.47 -6.08
CA SER A 96 0.52 11.62 -5.65
C SER A 96 0.21 11.80 -4.17
N GLN A 97 -0.98 12.34 -3.88
CA GLN A 97 -1.52 12.43 -2.52
C GLN A 97 -2.63 11.40 -2.34
N VAL A 98 -2.68 10.78 -1.17
CA VAL A 98 -3.70 9.79 -0.81
C VAL A 98 -4.47 10.26 0.40
N TRP A 99 -5.79 10.34 0.27
CA TRP A 99 -6.71 10.80 1.31
C TRP A 99 -7.76 9.75 1.62
N VAL A 100 -8.17 9.65 2.88
CA VAL A 100 -9.44 9.00 3.25
C VAL A 100 -10.54 10.03 3.23
N ALA A 101 -11.68 9.70 2.63
CA ALA A 101 -12.90 10.48 2.78
C ALA A 101 -14.05 9.63 3.30
N ASP A 102 -14.92 10.29 4.06
CA ASP A 102 -16.25 9.83 4.38
C ASP A 102 -17.17 10.03 3.17
N VAL A 103 -17.98 9.03 2.84
CA VAL A 103 -19.04 9.16 1.84
C VAL A 103 -20.34 9.42 2.58
N ARG A 104 -20.99 10.55 2.28
CA ARG A 104 -22.28 10.94 2.85
C ARG A 104 -23.33 11.11 1.76
N LYS A 105 -24.58 10.88 2.09
CA LYS A 105 -25.69 11.16 1.16
C LYS A 105 -25.91 12.67 1.08
N HIS A 106 -26.30 13.17 -0.10
CA HIS A 106 -26.55 14.60 -0.27
C HIS A 106 -27.64 15.08 0.72
N ASN A 107 -27.38 16.19 1.43
CA ASN A 107 -28.23 16.75 2.50
C ASN A 107 -28.41 15.85 3.74
N ASP A 108 -27.52 14.89 3.95
CA ASP A 108 -27.56 13.99 5.11
C ASP A 108 -26.15 13.91 5.72
N GLU A 109 -26.05 14.09 7.03
CA GLU A 109 -24.77 13.99 7.74
C GLU A 109 -24.36 12.54 8.01
N SER A 110 -25.24 11.57 7.74
CA SER A 110 -24.95 10.15 7.95
C SER A 110 -23.79 9.67 7.07
N SER A 111 -22.85 8.95 7.69
CA SER A 111 -21.77 8.26 6.99
C SER A 111 -22.28 6.97 6.38
N TRP A 112 -22.00 6.78 5.10
CA TRP A 112 -22.35 5.58 4.31
C TRP A 112 -21.14 4.69 4.06
N GLY A 113 -19.97 5.08 4.58
CA GLY A 113 -18.71 4.35 4.46
C GLY A 113 -17.54 5.27 4.19
N CYS A 114 -16.35 4.67 4.05
CA CYS A 114 -15.12 5.39 3.73
C CYS A 114 -14.59 4.94 2.37
N VAL A 115 -13.90 5.87 1.71
CA VAL A 115 -13.23 5.68 0.42
C VAL A 115 -11.83 6.26 0.47
N VAL A 116 -10.96 5.75 -0.39
CA VAL A 116 -9.63 6.32 -0.63
C VAL A 116 -9.69 7.17 -1.90
N LEU A 117 -9.25 8.42 -1.80
CA LEU A 117 -9.01 9.31 -2.93
C LEU A 117 -7.53 9.34 -3.20
N LYS A 118 -7.15 8.90 -4.40
CA LYS A 118 -5.78 9.02 -4.88
C LYS A 118 -5.73 10.10 -5.94
N LEU A 119 -5.10 11.22 -5.62
CA LEU A 119 -4.75 12.22 -6.61
C LEU A 119 -3.56 11.65 -7.38
N GLN A 120 -3.74 11.33 -8.65
CA GLN A 120 -2.63 10.85 -9.46
C GLN A 120 -2.74 11.36 -10.89
N SER A 121 -1.59 11.76 -11.44
CA SER A 121 -1.45 12.23 -12.82
C SER A 121 -1.56 11.09 -13.87
N ALA A 122 -1.38 9.83 -13.48
CA ALA A 122 -1.20 8.73 -14.41
C ALA A 122 -2.51 8.04 -14.83
N CYS A 123 -2.74 7.93 -16.15
CA CYS A 123 -3.89 7.22 -16.74
C CYS A 123 -3.78 5.68 -16.66
N VAL A 124 -2.61 5.12 -16.34
CA VAL A 124 -2.37 3.67 -16.42
C VAL A 124 -3.09 2.90 -15.32
N GLU A 125 -3.15 3.44 -14.09
CA GLU A 125 -3.70 2.72 -12.95
C GLU A 125 -5.20 2.38 -13.13
N GLU A 126 -5.96 3.28 -13.74
CA GLU A 126 -7.36 3.05 -14.10
C GLU A 126 -7.54 1.83 -15.00
N LEU A 127 -6.68 1.69 -16.02
CA LEU A 127 -6.73 0.55 -16.95
C LEU A 127 -6.40 -0.77 -16.23
N VAL A 128 -5.48 -0.72 -15.26
CA VAL A 128 -5.12 -1.90 -14.46
C VAL A 128 -6.30 -2.32 -13.58
N TYR A 129 -6.95 -1.39 -12.89
CA TYR A 129 -8.15 -1.71 -12.10
C TYR A 129 -9.26 -2.31 -12.96
N ASN A 130 -9.46 -1.81 -14.18
CA ASN A 130 -10.45 -2.36 -15.10
C ASN A 130 -10.08 -3.79 -15.55
N ALA A 131 -8.79 -4.07 -15.80
CA ALA A 131 -8.32 -5.42 -16.14
C ALA A 131 -8.44 -6.42 -14.97
N LEU A 132 -8.48 -5.92 -13.73
CA LEU A 132 -8.61 -6.72 -12.51
C LEU A 132 -10.03 -6.70 -11.93
N GLN A 133 -11.04 -6.30 -12.71
CA GLN A 133 -12.40 -6.04 -12.21
C GLN A 133 -13.04 -7.23 -11.50
N ASP A 134 -12.78 -8.45 -11.96
CA ASP A 134 -13.37 -9.68 -11.45
C ASP A 134 -12.73 -10.20 -10.16
N ILE A 135 -11.61 -9.63 -9.72
CA ILE A 135 -10.97 -9.89 -8.42
C ILE A 135 -11.03 -8.68 -7.46
N GLN A 136 -11.72 -7.60 -7.85
CA GLN A 136 -11.97 -6.46 -6.97
C GLN A 136 -12.87 -6.86 -5.80
N GLY A 137 -12.57 -6.32 -4.61
CA GLY A 137 -13.25 -6.68 -3.37
C GLY A 137 -12.68 -7.92 -2.70
N CYS A 138 -11.73 -8.62 -3.34
CA CYS A 138 -10.99 -9.74 -2.75
C CYS A 138 -9.50 -9.42 -2.73
N THR A 139 -8.81 -9.72 -3.84
CA THR A 139 -7.35 -9.58 -3.98
C THR A 139 -6.92 -8.13 -4.20
N VAL A 140 -7.80 -7.31 -4.78
CA VAL A 140 -7.57 -5.88 -5.01
C VAL A 140 -8.76 -5.04 -4.52
N PRO A 141 -8.58 -3.74 -4.25
CA PRO A 141 -9.68 -2.84 -3.85
C PRO A 141 -10.75 -2.72 -4.92
N TYR A 142 -12.00 -2.47 -4.53
CA TYR A 142 -12.97 -1.92 -5.49
C TYR A 142 -12.50 -0.57 -6.04
N PHE A 143 -12.61 -0.39 -7.35
CA PHE A 143 -12.37 0.87 -8.04
C PHE A 143 -13.71 1.49 -8.44
N TYR A 144 -14.11 2.55 -7.74
CA TYR A 144 -15.40 3.21 -7.99
C TYR A 144 -15.40 4.13 -9.20
N GLY A 145 -14.22 4.39 -9.76
CA GLY A 145 -14.04 5.15 -11.00
C GLY A 145 -13.10 6.33 -10.82
N LYS A 146 -12.93 7.05 -11.92
CA LYS A 146 -12.14 8.26 -11.99
C LYS A 146 -13.06 9.47 -12.05
N HIS A 147 -12.81 10.44 -11.18
CA HIS A 147 -13.66 11.61 -11.04
C HIS A 147 -12.84 12.88 -11.28
N ALA A 148 -13.44 13.82 -12.01
CA ALA A 148 -12.92 15.18 -12.08
C ALA A 148 -13.36 15.95 -10.83
N LEU A 149 -12.41 16.63 -10.19
CA LEU A 149 -12.67 17.51 -9.06
C LEU A 149 -12.05 18.87 -9.37
N THR A 150 -12.64 19.95 -8.86
CA THR A 150 -12.04 21.27 -8.87
C THR A 150 -11.38 21.52 -7.52
N LEU A 151 -10.08 21.81 -7.50
CA LEU A 151 -9.33 22.18 -6.31
C LEU A 151 -9.78 23.58 -5.79
N PRO A 152 -9.47 23.94 -4.53
CA PRO A 152 -9.87 25.25 -3.98
C PRO A 152 -9.35 26.46 -4.77
N ASN A 153 -8.20 26.31 -5.43
CA ASN A 153 -7.62 27.34 -6.31
C ASN A 153 -8.29 27.39 -7.69
N GLY A 154 -9.37 26.63 -7.92
CA GLY A 154 -10.06 26.56 -9.20
C GLY A 154 -9.44 25.58 -10.21
N GLU A 155 -8.29 24.97 -9.92
CA GLU A 155 -7.64 24.05 -10.85
C GLU A 155 -8.41 22.72 -10.95
N PRO A 156 -8.72 22.25 -12.17
CA PRO A 156 -9.28 20.93 -12.34
C PRO A 156 -8.22 19.87 -12.05
N THR A 157 -8.59 18.83 -11.31
CA THR A 157 -7.78 17.65 -11.05
C THR A 157 -8.60 16.39 -11.28
N ARG A 158 -7.92 15.25 -11.37
CA ARG A 158 -8.55 13.93 -11.50
C ARG A 158 -8.14 13.06 -10.33
N VAL A 159 -9.11 12.34 -9.77
CA VAL A 159 -8.89 11.43 -8.66
C VAL A 159 -9.40 10.04 -8.98
N ASN A 160 -8.66 9.03 -8.54
CA ASN A 160 -9.14 7.66 -8.50
C ASN A 160 -9.88 7.47 -7.17
N LEU A 161 -11.13 7.00 -7.23
CA LEU A 161 -11.93 6.68 -6.05
C LEU A 161 -11.88 5.17 -5.82
N LEU A 162 -11.38 4.78 -4.65
CA LEU A 162 -11.06 3.39 -4.30
C LEU A 162 -11.76 2.98 -3.01
N GLU A 163 -11.94 1.67 -2.83
CA GLU A 163 -12.31 1.07 -1.55
C GLU A 163 -11.31 1.47 -0.47
N TYR A 164 -11.83 1.88 0.69
CA TYR A 164 -11.02 1.95 1.90
C TYR A 164 -10.79 0.55 2.44
N ILE A 165 -9.53 0.11 2.47
CA ILE A 165 -9.15 -1.18 3.03
C ILE A 165 -8.81 -0.99 4.50
N GLU A 166 -9.66 -1.51 5.38
CA GLU A 166 -9.38 -1.55 6.81
C GLU A 166 -8.27 -2.55 7.11
N GLY A 167 -7.30 -2.14 7.94
CA GLY A 167 -6.19 -2.99 8.36
C GLY A 167 -4.89 -2.21 8.46
N GLN A 168 -3.79 -2.93 8.33
CA GLN A 168 -2.44 -2.37 8.32
C GLN A 168 -1.68 -2.84 7.07
N THR A 169 -0.70 -2.08 6.64
CA THR A 169 0.24 -2.50 5.61
C THR A 169 1.13 -3.64 6.11
N LEU A 170 1.67 -4.43 5.18
CA LEU A 170 2.66 -5.45 5.51
C LEU A 170 3.93 -4.81 6.11
N ALA A 171 4.27 -3.57 5.71
CA ALA A 171 5.36 -2.81 6.31
C ALA A 171 5.11 -2.53 7.81
N GLU A 172 3.94 -2.01 8.15
CA GLU A 172 3.55 -1.77 9.54
C GLU A 172 3.51 -3.07 10.36
N LEU A 173 3.04 -4.16 9.76
CA LEU A 173 3.09 -5.47 10.43
C LEU A 173 4.54 -5.91 10.70
N HIS A 174 5.48 -5.68 9.78
CA HIS A 174 6.90 -6.01 10.01
C HIS A 174 7.47 -5.23 11.19
N ASP A 175 7.05 -3.98 11.39
CA ASP A 175 7.51 -3.17 12.52
C ASP A 175 7.01 -3.72 13.88
N THR A 176 5.97 -4.56 13.89
CA THR A 176 5.52 -5.28 15.10
C THR A 176 6.38 -6.49 15.43
N TYR A 177 7.24 -6.96 14.51
CA TYR A 177 8.05 -8.13 14.74
C TYR A 177 9.24 -7.80 15.64
N PRO A 178 9.56 -8.65 16.63
CA PRO A 178 10.76 -8.46 17.43
C PRO A 178 12.00 -8.44 16.52
N ALA A 179 12.84 -7.42 16.74
CA ALA A 179 14.12 -7.29 16.06
C ALA A 179 15.02 -8.47 16.46
N HIS A 180 15.17 -9.44 15.55
CA HIS A 180 15.92 -10.68 15.79
C HIS A 180 17.14 -10.78 14.87
N ARG A 181 17.65 -9.63 14.40
CA ARG A 181 18.86 -9.60 13.56
C ARG A 181 20.11 -10.08 14.31
N THR A 182 20.13 -9.96 15.64
CA THR A 182 21.30 -10.26 16.47
C THR A 182 21.03 -11.19 17.65
N THR A 183 19.79 -11.26 18.13
CA THR A 183 19.42 -12.10 19.28
C THR A 183 18.42 -13.16 18.81
N PRO A 184 18.66 -14.46 19.10
CA PRO A 184 17.69 -15.51 18.83
C PRO A 184 16.35 -15.20 19.48
N LEU A 185 15.26 -15.48 18.78
CA LEU A 185 13.92 -15.41 19.37
C LEU A 185 13.74 -16.56 20.35
N GLU A 186 12.98 -16.30 21.42
CA GLU A 186 12.49 -17.37 22.27
C GLU A 186 11.65 -18.35 21.43
N PRO A 187 11.70 -19.67 21.70
CA PRO A 187 11.01 -20.68 20.89
C PRO A 187 9.53 -20.38 20.65
N LYS A 188 8.84 -19.81 21.65
CA LYS A 188 7.44 -19.41 21.53
C LYS A 188 7.25 -18.24 20.55
N GLN A 189 8.11 -17.22 20.60
CA GLN A 189 8.07 -16.07 19.69
C GLN A 189 8.38 -16.50 18.25
N TYR A 190 9.34 -17.42 18.09
CA TYR A 190 9.68 -18.04 16.81
C TYR A 190 8.49 -18.76 16.18
N CYS A 191 7.83 -19.63 16.95
CA CYS A 191 6.66 -20.37 16.50
C CYS A 191 5.50 -19.45 16.09
N GLU A 192 5.21 -18.40 16.87
CA GLU A 192 4.16 -17.43 16.56
C GLU A 192 4.48 -16.60 15.30
N LEU A 193 5.74 -16.18 15.14
CA LEU A 193 6.18 -15.48 13.94
C LEU A 193 6.04 -16.36 12.69
N LEU A 194 6.56 -17.59 12.74
CA LEU A 194 6.42 -18.53 11.61
C LEU A 194 4.96 -18.81 11.30
N LYS A 195 4.10 -18.96 12.32
CA LYS A 195 2.66 -19.15 12.13
C LYS A 195 2.07 -17.98 11.36
N LYS A 196 2.32 -16.73 11.79
CA LYS A 196 1.85 -15.51 11.10
C LYS A 196 2.36 -15.44 9.66
N LEU A 197 3.65 -15.67 9.43
CA LEU A 197 4.24 -15.63 8.08
C LEU A 197 3.58 -16.66 7.15
N LYS A 198 3.34 -17.89 7.62
CA LYS A 198 2.66 -18.94 6.84
C LYS A 198 1.23 -18.56 6.49
N TYR A 199 0.49 -17.96 7.42
CA TYR A 199 -0.88 -17.49 7.18
C TYR A 199 -0.96 -16.41 6.11
N LEU A 200 0.05 -15.54 6.01
CA LEU A 200 0.11 -14.49 5.00
C LEU A 200 0.65 -14.96 3.66
N TYR A 201 1.54 -15.96 3.69
CA TYR A 201 2.25 -16.42 2.50
C TYR A 201 1.29 -16.96 1.43
N VAL A 202 0.39 -17.87 1.81
CA VAL A 202 -0.54 -18.51 0.86
C VAL A 202 -1.45 -17.50 0.16
N PRO A 203 -2.22 -16.65 0.85
CA PRO A 203 -3.09 -15.68 0.20
C PRO A 203 -2.31 -14.64 -0.61
N ALA A 204 -1.11 -14.23 -0.16
CA ALA A 204 -0.27 -13.32 -0.93
C ALA A 204 0.18 -13.95 -2.27
N MET A 205 0.60 -15.22 -2.25
CA MET A 205 1.00 -15.92 -3.48
C MET A 205 -0.20 -16.11 -4.40
N GLN A 206 -1.33 -16.58 -3.88
CA GLN A 206 -2.57 -16.74 -4.65
C GLN A 206 -2.96 -15.43 -5.34
N GLY A 207 -2.94 -14.30 -4.62
CA GLY A 207 -3.27 -13.01 -5.20
C GLY A 207 -2.30 -12.55 -6.29
N ILE A 208 -1.00 -12.85 -6.16
CA ILE A 208 -0.03 -12.59 -7.25
C ILE A 208 -0.34 -13.44 -8.48
N HIS A 209 -0.68 -14.72 -8.31
CA HIS A 209 -1.05 -15.59 -9.42
C HIS A 209 -2.30 -15.08 -10.11
N GLU A 210 -3.34 -14.72 -9.37
CA GLU A 210 -4.57 -14.15 -9.93
C GLU A 210 -4.31 -12.86 -10.72
N ILE A 211 -3.43 -11.98 -10.23
CA ILE A 211 -3.06 -10.75 -10.94
C ILE A 211 -2.27 -11.07 -12.21
N ASN A 212 -1.31 -11.99 -12.14
CA ASN A 212 -0.49 -12.42 -13.27
C ASN A 212 -1.33 -13.12 -14.36
N ASP A 213 -2.32 -13.93 -13.99
CA ASP A 213 -3.24 -14.62 -14.92
C ASP A 213 -4.01 -13.63 -15.80
N ARG A 214 -4.21 -12.41 -15.30
CA ARG A 214 -4.83 -11.28 -16.03
C ARG A 214 -3.82 -10.43 -16.80
N ARG A 215 -2.60 -10.95 -17.02
CA ARG A 215 -1.50 -10.29 -17.73
C ARG A 215 -1.10 -8.95 -17.10
N VAL A 216 -1.23 -8.83 -15.78
CA VAL A 216 -0.78 -7.65 -15.02
C VAL A 216 0.47 -8.01 -14.22
N VAL A 217 1.52 -7.20 -14.33
CA VAL A 217 2.76 -7.37 -13.57
C VAL A 217 2.95 -6.22 -12.59
N LEU A 218 3.09 -6.54 -11.31
CA LEU A 218 3.36 -5.58 -10.23
C LEU A 218 4.84 -5.17 -10.17
N ARG A 219 5.21 -4.05 -10.79
CA ARG A 219 6.61 -3.60 -10.81
C ARG A 219 7.07 -2.93 -9.51
N ASP A 220 6.17 -2.32 -8.76
CA ASP A 220 6.44 -1.70 -7.45
C ASP A 220 5.89 -2.54 -6.29
N LEU A 221 6.15 -3.86 -6.35
CA LEU A 221 5.80 -4.77 -5.26
C LEU A 221 6.74 -4.55 -4.07
N LYS A 222 6.18 -4.02 -2.98
CA LYS A 222 6.84 -3.72 -1.72
C LYS A 222 5.84 -3.81 -0.55
N PRO A 223 6.30 -4.02 0.70
CA PRO A 223 5.40 -4.22 1.85
C PRO A 223 4.40 -3.07 2.09
N GLU A 224 4.75 -1.86 1.71
CA GLU A 224 3.92 -0.66 1.81
C GLU A 224 2.70 -0.70 0.87
N ASN A 225 2.75 -1.53 -0.18
CA ASN A 225 1.71 -1.64 -1.20
C ASN A 225 0.85 -2.90 -1.03
N ILE A 226 0.86 -3.47 0.18
CA ILE A 226 0.15 -4.70 0.53
C ILE A 226 -0.57 -4.45 1.85
N MET A 227 -1.89 -4.55 1.84
CA MET A 227 -2.74 -4.41 3.01
C MET A 227 -3.10 -5.78 3.57
N ILE A 228 -3.16 -5.88 4.90
CA ILE A 228 -3.58 -7.06 5.64
C ILE A 228 -4.83 -6.66 6.43
N THR A 229 -5.95 -7.26 6.05
CA THR A 229 -7.25 -6.96 6.68
C THR A 229 -7.42 -7.72 7.99
N PRO A 230 -8.11 -7.16 9.01
CA PRO A 230 -8.35 -7.84 10.29
C PRO A 230 -9.45 -8.92 10.22
N SER A 231 -9.86 -9.32 9.01
CA SER A 231 -10.90 -10.33 8.81
C SER A 231 -10.48 -11.71 9.34
N ALA A 232 -11.44 -12.61 9.59
CA ALA A 232 -11.17 -13.96 10.08
C ALA A 232 -10.19 -14.76 9.20
N SER A 233 -10.04 -14.37 7.92
CA SER A 233 -9.12 -14.97 6.96
C SER A 233 -7.80 -14.18 6.77
N ASN A 234 -7.61 -13.04 7.43
CA ASN A 234 -6.49 -12.11 7.22
C ASN A 234 -6.20 -11.88 5.73
N GLN A 235 -7.22 -11.43 4.97
CA GLN A 235 -7.08 -11.24 3.53
C GLN A 235 -5.91 -10.30 3.21
N VAL A 236 -5.14 -10.68 2.18
CA VAL A 236 -4.06 -9.88 1.59
C VAL A 236 -4.63 -9.11 0.40
N VAL A 237 -4.49 -7.79 0.41
CA VAL A 237 -5.01 -6.91 -0.64
C VAL A 237 -3.88 -6.09 -1.24
N PHE A 238 -3.69 -6.18 -2.56
CA PHE A 238 -2.67 -5.43 -3.28
C PHE A 238 -3.19 -4.04 -3.64
N ILE A 239 -2.40 -3.01 -3.32
CA ILE A 239 -2.74 -1.61 -3.59
C ILE A 239 -1.64 -0.94 -4.42
N ASP A 240 -1.94 0.26 -4.93
CA ASP A 240 -1.01 1.09 -5.70
C ASP A 240 -0.46 0.41 -6.98
N PHE A 241 -1.26 0.49 -8.06
CA PHE A 241 -0.90 -0.07 -9.36
C PHE A 241 -0.29 0.99 -10.29
N GLY A 242 0.16 2.13 -9.75
CA GLY A 242 0.71 3.25 -10.54
C GLY A 242 1.91 2.86 -11.40
N HIS A 243 2.63 1.81 -11.02
CA HIS A 243 3.77 1.27 -11.76
C HIS A 243 3.51 -0.08 -12.42
N ALA A 244 2.30 -0.63 -12.35
CA ALA A 244 2.02 -1.93 -12.94
C ALA A 244 2.22 -1.92 -14.46
N PHE A 245 2.51 -3.10 -15.02
CA PHE A 245 2.60 -3.31 -16.46
C PHE A 245 1.42 -4.16 -16.90
N LEU A 246 0.51 -3.52 -17.64
CA LEU A 246 -0.73 -4.11 -18.14
C LEU A 246 -0.50 -4.79 -19.50
N ASN A 247 -1.24 -5.86 -19.78
CA ASN A 247 -1.15 -6.65 -21.01
C ASN A 247 0.27 -7.18 -21.27
N ALA A 248 0.95 -7.59 -20.20
CA ALA A 248 2.27 -8.16 -20.28
C ALA A 248 2.24 -9.46 -21.13
N PRO A 249 3.21 -9.64 -22.05
CA PRO A 249 3.36 -10.91 -22.78
C PRO A 249 3.53 -12.09 -21.83
N GLU A 250 3.15 -13.30 -22.26
CA GLU A 250 3.08 -14.46 -21.35
C GLU A 250 4.45 -14.84 -20.80
N GLU A 251 5.42 -14.85 -21.70
CA GLU A 251 6.83 -15.07 -21.42
C GLU A 251 7.36 -14.03 -20.43
N PHE A 252 6.89 -12.78 -20.51
CA PHE A 252 7.25 -11.75 -19.56
C PHE A 252 6.62 -12.01 -18.20
N VAL A 253 5.31 -12.31 -18.13
CA VAL A 253 4.63 -12.66 -16.87
C VAL A 253 5.32 -13.85 -16.18
N LYS A 254 5.66 -14.89 -16.94
CA LYS A 254 6.30 -16.11 -16.43
C LYS A 254 7.73 -15.88 -15.94
N SER A 255 8.48 -15.01 -16.62
CA SER A 255 9.87 -14.69 -16.24
C SER A 255 9.96 -13.61 -15.17
N TYR A 256 8.94 -12.77 -15.02
CA TYR A 256 8.99 -11.65 -14.09
C TYR A 256 8.86 -12.17 -12.64
N PRO A 257 9.77 -11.77 -11.72
CA PRO A 257 9.90 -12.40 -10.42
C PRO A 257 8.85 -11.94 -9.40
N ASN A 258 7.60 -11.69 -9.78
CA ASN A 258 6.53 -11.31 -8.83
C ASN A 258 6.39 -12.33 -7.68
N PRO A 259 6.29 -13.65 -7.94
CA PRO A 259 6.19 -14.64 -6.87
C PRO A 259 7.41 -14.62 -5.94
N LEU A 260 8.62 -14.44 -6.49
CA LEU A 260 9.86 -14.35 -5.72
C LEU A 260 9.91 -13.08 -4.86
N ARG A 261 9.59 -11.93 -5.45
CA ARG A 261 9.52 -10.65 -4.76
C ARG A 261 8.47 -10.68 -3.65
N MET A 262 7.33 -11.32 -3.90
CA MET A 262 6.28 -11.49 -2.89
C MET A 262 6.78 -12.34 -1.73
N ALA A 263 7.37 -13.50 -2.01
CA ALA A 263 7.96 -14.34 -0.96
C ALA A 263 8.94 -13.56 -0.08
N SER A 264 9.82 -12.75 -0.71
CA SER A 264 10.75 -11.87 0.02
C SER A 264 10.04 -10.75 0.81
N CYS A 265 8.94 -10.20 0.30
CA CYS A 265 8.16 -9.20 1.01
C CYS A 265 7.51 -9.78 2.27
N VAL A 266 6.90 -10.96 2.22
CA VAL A 266 6.31 -11.57 3.42
C VAL A 266 7.39 -11.83 4.47
N ILE A 267 8.56 -12.32 4.04
CA ILE A 267 9.60 -12.83 4.93
C ILE A 267 10.74 -11.80 5.11
N LYS A 268 10.40 -10.58 5.58
CA LYS A 268 11.38 -9.51 5.83
C LYS A 268 12.02 -9.64 7.23
N CYS A 269 12.76 -10.73 7.43
CA CYS A 269 13.08 -11.25 8.75
C CYS A 269 14.59 -11.55 8.86
N CYS A 270 15.00 -12.81 8.79
CA CYS A 270 16.38 -13.23 8.60
C CYS A 270 16.45 -14.41 7.64
N ARG A 271 17.67 -14.76 7.17
CA ARG A 271 17.89 -15.87 6.23
C ARG A 271 17.36 -17.21 6.76
N GLN A 272 17.41 -17.44 8.06
CA GLN A 272 16.89 -18.68 8.66
C GLN A 272 15.37 -18.79 8.52
N HIS A 273 14.64 -17.74 8.88
CA HIS A 273 13.17 -17.72 8.73
C HIS A 273 12.74 -17.82 7.26
N ASP A 274 13.46 -17.16 6.35
CA ASP A 274 13.25 -17.30 4.91
C ASP A 274 13.40 -18.74 4.44
N ASN A 275 14.50 -19.41 4.84
CA ASN A 275 14.71 -20.82 4.53
C ASN A 275 13.61 -21.72 5.11
N ASP A 276 13.15 -21.46 6.34
CA ASP A 276 12.14 -22.29 7.00
C ASP A 276 10.75 -22.12 6.40
N VAL A 277 10.37 -20.91 6.02
CA VAL A 277 9.12 -20.67 5.27
C VAL A 277 9.21 -21.29 3.88
N LYS A 278 10.34 -21.14 3.16
CA LYS A 278 10.56 -21.81 1.85
C LYS A 278 10.50 -23.32 1.94
N LYS A 279 11.12 -23.91 2.97
CA LYS A 279 11.10 -25.36 3.22
C LYS A 279 9.68 -25.83 3.52
N TRP A 280 8.93 -25.08 4.32
CA TRP A 280 7.52 -25.35 4.57
C TRP A 280 6.68 -25.23 3.29
N ALA A 281 6.86 -24.17 2.51
CA ALA A 281 6.13 -23.93 1.26
C ALA A 281 6.35 -25.08 0.27
N LYS A 282 7.61 -25.50 0.08
CA LYS A 282 7.96 -26.65 -0.77
C LYS A 282 7.31 -27.97 -0.32
N LYS A 283 7.11 -28.15 1.00
CA LYS A 283 6.51 -29.36 1.57
C LYS A 283 4.98 -29.34 1.50
N CYS A 284 4.37 -28.17 1.68
CA CYS A 284 2.95 -28.05 2.01
C CYS A 284 2.10 -27.40 0.92
N LEU A 285 2.70 -26.74 -0.07
CA LEU A 285 1.97 -26.03 -1.13
C LEU A 285 2.06 -26.78 -2.46
N SER A 286 1.01 -26.66 -3.27
CA SER A 286 1.00 -27.14 -4.65
C SER A 286 2.15 -26.52 -5.45
N PRO A 287 2.66 -27.19 -6.49
CA PRO A 287 3.76 -26.67 -7.31
C PRO A 287 3.52 -25.24 -7.83
N ASP A 288 2.27 -24.91 -8.17
CA ASP A 288 1.90 -23.60 -8.70
C ASP A 288 2.05 -22.46 -7.68
N LEU A 289 1.97 -22.75 -6.37
CA LEU A 289 2.14 -21.77 -5.29
C LEU A 289 3.56 -21.74 -4.72
N GLN A 290 4.48 -22.54 -5.27
CA GLN A 290 5.88 -22.50 -4.89
C GLN A 290 6.60 -21.38 -5.64
N PRO A 291 7.51 -20.63 -4.98
CA PRO A 291 8.29 -19.63 -5.67
C PRO A 291 9.19 -20.34 -6.69
N PRO A 292 9.32 -19.81 -7.93
CA PRO A 292 10.16 -20.44 -8.95
C PRO A 292 11.61 -20.53 -8.47
N ILE A 293 12.29 -21.63 -8.77
CA ILE A 293 13.71 -21.77 -8.43
C ILE A 293 14.47 -20.67 -9.19
N PRO A 294 15.28 -19.84 -8.52
CA PRO A 294 16.09 -18.85 -9.22
C PRO A 294 16.97 -19.58 -10.24
N VAL A 295 16.76 -19.29 -11.52
CA VAL A 295 17.71 -19.71 -12.55
C VAL A 295 18.96 -18.85 -12.34
N PRO A 296 20.16 -19.44 -12.20
CA PRO A 296 21.38 -18.66 -12.16
C PRO A 296 21.44 -17.78 -13.41
N LEU A 297 21.59 -16.47 -13.22
CA LEU A 297 21.90 -15.53 -14.30
C LEU A 297 23.32 -15.80 -14.83
#